data_AF-A0A257NWP8-F1
#
_entry.id   AF-A0A257NWP8-F1
#
_cell.length_a   1.000
_cell.length_b   1.000
_cell.length_c   1.000
_cell.angle_alpha   90.00
_cell.angle_beta   90.00
_cell.angle_gamma   90.00
#
_symmetry.space_group_name_H-M   'P 1'
#
loop_
_entity.id
_entity.type
_entity.pdbx_description
1 polymer ?
#
loop_
_entity_poly.entity_id
_entity_poly.type
_entity_poly.pdbx_seq_one_letter_code
_entity_poly.pdbx_strand_id
1 'polypeptide(L)'
;MLVNNLRERYSPMYFLAALGAGGLAVSFFIYPMFLLPHPDTPMVTFNHLWPVLTAGGNPLMSMLIGLDLLAIIAFAMLHFWLLAWNLREFKLFRQTTAYQKLLNSNAEISLMAVPLTLAMTINVAFVLGAVFVPNLWSVVEWMYPGAIAAFLAVGIYALRVLGQYFTRLFVHAQFDFAENNSLAPMVSIFALAMIAVGLAAPGAMSHHREIN
;
A
#
# COMPACT_ATOMS: atom_id res chain seq x y z
N MET A 1 13.13 19.34 -2.80
CA MET A 1 12.85 19.38 -4.25
C MET A 1 13.08 17.97 -4.80
N LEU A 2 12.11 17.35 -5.47
CA LEU A 2 12.31 16.03 -6.07
C LEU A 2 13.25 16.16 -7.27
N VAL A 3 14.28 15.32 -7.33
CA VAL A 3 15.21 15.26 -8.47
C VAL A 3 14.53 14.47 -9.59
N ASN A 4 14.57 14.98 -10.82
CA ASN A 4 14.00 14.32 -11.99
C ASN A 4 15.11 13.84 -12.93
N ASN A 5 14.81 12.85 -13.77
CA ASN A 5 15.74 12.25 -14.74
C ASN A 5 16.96 11.57 -14.09
N LEU A 6 16.74 10.80 -13.03
CA LEU A 6 17.81 10.11 -12.31
C LEU A 6 18.50 9.04 -13.16
N ARG A 7 17.76 8.39 -14.08
CA ARG A 7 18.25 7.30 -14.94
C ARG A 7 19.03 6.27 -14.11
N GLU A 8 20.33 6.11 -14.36
CA GLU A 8 21.19 5.13 -13.69
C GLU A 8 21.35 5.36 -12.18
N ARG A 9 21.05 6.56 -11.68
CA ARG A 9 21.16 6.89 -10.24
C ARG A 9 19.89 6.53 -9.45
N TYR A 10 18.85 6.05 -10.11
CA TYR A 10 17.60 5.69 -9.46
C TYR A 10 17.73 4.41 -8.63
N SER A 11 17.07 4.37 -7.46
CA SER A 11 16.96 3.17 -6.64
C SER A 11 15.49 2.76 -6.48
N PRO A 12 15.12 1.50 -6.72
CA PRO A 12 13.77 0.99 -6.46
C PRO A 12 13.30 1.20 -5.01
N MET A 13 14.22 1.34 -4.05
CA MET A 13 13.87 1.59 -2.66
C MET A 13 13.18 2.96 -2.45
N TYR A 14 13.24 3.88 -3.40
CA TYR A 14 12.49 5.14 -3.32
C TYR A 14 10.97 4.95 -3.31
N PHE A 15 10.46 3.79 -3.75
CA PHE A 15 9.06 3.41 -3.56
C PHE A 15 8.66 3.34 -2.08
N LEU A 16 9.61 3.08 -1.17
CA LEU A 16 9.36 3.04 0.27
C LEU A 16 8.99 4.40 0.86
N ALA A 17 9.41 5.51 0.24
CA ALA A 17 8.99 6.84 0.65
C ALA A 17 7.49 7.05 0.40
N ALA A 18 7.00 6.62 -0.78
CA ALA A 18 5.57 6.63 -1.09
C ALA A 18 4.81 5.68 -0.16
N LEU A 19 5.35 4.47 0.07
CA LEU A 19 4.75 3.53 1.01
C LEU A 19 4.63 4.11 2.42
N GLY A 20 5.67 4.75 2.94
CA GLY A 20 5.66 5.36 4.27
C GLY A 20 4.56 6.41 4.40
N ALA A 21 4.38 7.26 3.39
CA ALA A 21 3.27 8.21 3.35
C ALA A 21 1.90 7.49 3.35
N GLY A 22 1.75 6.41 2.57
CA GLY A 22 0.52 5.62 2.55
C GLY A 22 0.25 4.94 3.90
N GLY A 23 1.29 4.38 4.52
CA GLY A 23 1.21 3.76 5.84
C GLY A 23 0.79 4.76 6.92
N LEU A 24 1.29 6.00 6.89
CA LEU A 24 0.85 7.05 7.79
C LEU A 24 -0.63 7.42 7.59
N ALA A 25 -1.10 7.50 6.35
CA ALA A 25 -2.53 7.73 6.08
C ALA A 25 -3.40 6.63 6.72
N VAL A 26 -3.02 5.36 6.57
CA VAL A 26 -3.73 4.23 7.19
C VAL A 26 -3.61 4.27 8.72
N SER A 27 -2.45 4.61 9.28
CA SER A 27 -2.26 4.74 10.73
C SER A 27 -3.18 5.79 11.33
N PHE A 28 -3.35 6.95 10.67
CA PHE A 28 -4.29 7.98 11.13
C PHE A 28 -5.75 7.52 11.04
N PHE A 29 -6.10 6.69 10.05
CA PHE A 29 -7.42 6.08 9.95
C PHE A 29 -7.74 5.10 11.10
N ILE A 30 -6.73 4.46 11.68
CA ILE A 30 -6.92 3.55 12.81
C ILE A 30 -7.37 4.29 14.08
N TYR A 31 -7.02 5.58 14.27
CA TYR A 31 -7.44 6.32 15.47
C TYR A 31 -8.96 6.46 15.61
N PRO A 32 -9.71 6.92 14.58
CA PRO A 32 -11.17 6.91 14.62
C PRO A 32 -11.77 5.52 14.90
N MET A 33 -11.13 4.46 14.41
CA MET A 33 -11.59 3.07 14.63
C MET A 33 -11.61 2.71 16.13
N PHE A 34 -10.65 3.19 16.92
CA PHE A 34 -10.68 2.96 18.37
C PHE A 34 -11.58 3.94 19.13
N LEU A 35 -11.83 5.11 18.54
CA LEU A 35 -12.51 6.22 19.23
C LEU A 35 -14.03 6.19 19.05
N LEU A 36 -14.52 5.68 17.91
CA LEU A 36 -15.94 5.72 17.55
C LEU A 36 -16.59 4.33 17.58
N PRO A 37 -17.79 4.19 18.15
CA PRO A 37 -18.58 2.98 17.99
C PRO A 37 -19.06 2.85 16.54
N HIS A 38 -18.96 1.64 15.99
CA HIS A 38 -19.38 1.30 14.63
C HIS A 38 -19.97 -0.12 14.62
N PRO A 39 -21.15 -0.33 15.25
CA PRO A 39 -21.75 -1.67 15.37
C PRO A 39 -22.23 -2.22 14.03
N ASP A 40 -22.49 -1.35 13.06
CA ASP A 40 -23.15 -1.71 11.80
C ASP A 40 -22.17 -2.15 10.71
N THR A 41 -20.89 -1.77 10.86
CA THR A 41 -19.83 -2.02 9.87
C THR A 41 -18.54 -2.46 10.57
N PRO A 42 -17.68 -3.29 9.95
CA PRO A 42 -16.44 -3.77 10.57
C PRO A 42 -15.35 -2.69 10.77
N MET A 43 -15.58 -1.48 10.26
CA MET A 43 -14.68 -0.33 10.37
C MET A 43 -15.48 0.97 10.47
N VAL A 44 -14.80 2.05 10.87
CA VAL A 44 -15.37 3.41 10.83
C VAL A 44 -15.49 3.90 9.39
N THR A 45 -16.62 4.52 9.09
CA THR A 45 -16.94 5.06 7.76
C THR A 45 -17.41 6.51 7.87
N PHE A 46 -17.59 7.19 6.74
CA PHE A 46 -18.13 8.54 6.65
C PHE A 46 -19.39 8.74 7.50
N ASN A 47 -20.29 7.75 7.48
CA ASN A 47 -21.56 7.81 8.20
C ASN A 47 -21.40 7.89 9.72
N HIS A 48 -20.29 7.39 10.26
CA HIS A 48 -19.95 7.48 11.68
C HIS A 48 -19.23 8.79 12.02
N LEU A 49 -18.39 9.29 11.10
CA LEU A 49 -17.58 10.49 11.29
C LEU A 49 -18.39 11.77 11.16
N TRP A 50 -19.26 11.83 10.16
CA TRP A 50 -20.00 13.03 9.79
C TRP A 50 -20.90 13.58 10.91
N PRO A 51 -21.67 12.75 11.64
CA PRO A 51 -22.46 13.24 12.78
C PRO A 51 -21.59 13.81 13.89
N VAL A 52 -20.41 13.23 14.15
CA VAL A 52 -19.51 13.72 15.22
C VAL A 52 -18.90 15.08 14.85
N LEU A 53 -18.65 15.31 13.56
CA LEU A 53 -18.14 16.59 13.07
C LEU A 53 -19.21 17.69 13.06
N THR A 54 -20.48 17.34 12.79
CA THR A 54 -21.54 18.32 12.49
C THR A 54 -22.58 18.50 13.60
N ALA A 55 -22.85 17.48 14.41
CA ALA A 55 -23.97 17.49 15.36
C ALA A 55 -23.70 18.26 16.67
N GLY A 56 -22.56 18.93 16.80
CA GLY A 56 -22.26 19.80 17.95
C GLY A 56 -22.06 19.05 19.28
N GLY A 57 -21.61 17.80 19.23
CA GLY A 57 -21.27 16.99 20.41
C GLY A 57 -20.00 17.48 21.14
N ASN A 58 -19.13 16.56 21.55
CA ASN A 58 -17.88 16.92 22.23
C ASN A 58 -16.94 17.70 21.28
N PRO A 59 -16.66 19.00 21.54
CA PRO A 59 -15.85 19.83 20.64
C PRO A 59 -14.42 19.32 20.47
N LEU A 60 -13.84 18.74 21.53
CA LEU A 60 -12.50 18.16 21.49
C LEU A 60 -12.46 16.93 20.58
N MET A 61 -13.48 16.07 20.66
CA MET A 61 -13.56 14.88 19.80
C MET A 61 -13.73 15.24 18.33
N SER A 62 -14.59 16.22 18.03
CA SER A 62 -14.76 16.75 16.67
C SER A 62 -13.46 17.36 16.13
N MET A 63 -12.73 18.11 16.96
CA MET A 63 -11.42 18.66 16.60
C MET A 63 -10.39 17.57 16.29
N LEU A 64 -10.29 16.52 17.13
CA LEU A 64 -9.35 15.41 16.92
C LEU A 64 -9.66 14.64 15.63
N ILE A 65 -10.93 14.30 15.40
CA ILE A 65 -11.35 13.63 14.17
C ILE A 65 -11.07 14.51 12.94
N GLY A 66 -11.34 15.81 13.03
CA GLY A 66 -11.02 16.76 11.97
C GLY A 66 -9.52 16.78 11.64
N LEU A 67 -8.67 16.75 12.66
CA LEU A 67 -7.22 16.69 12.50
C LEU A 67 -6.79 15.36 11.85
N ASP A 68 -7.33 14.23 12.31
CA ASP A 68 -7.05 12.91 11.72
C ASP A 68 -7.42 12.87 10.23
N LEU A 69 -8.59 13.40 9.86
CA LEU A 69 -9.03 13.47 8.45
C LEU A 69 -8.11 14.36 7.61
N LEU A 70 -7.66 15.49 8.14
CA LEU A 70 -6.68 16.35 7.47
C LEU A 70 -5.33 15.63 7.29
N ALA A 71 -4.88 14.89 8.31
CA ALA A 71 -3.66 14.10 8.23
C ALA A 71 -3.78 13.00 7.16
N ILE A 72 -4.91 12.28 7.12
CA ILE A 72 -5.20 11.26 6.09
C ILE A 72 -5.11 11.88 4.70
N ILE A 73 -5.75 13.04 4.45
CA ILE A 73 -5.68 13.73 3.16
C ILE A 73 -4.25 14.13 2.82
N ALA A 74 -3.53 14.75 3.75
CA ALA A 74 -2.16 15.21 3.54
C ALA A 74 -1.22 14.04 3.16
N PHE A 75 -1.27 12.95 3.93
CA PHE A 75 -0.43 11.77 3.68
C PHE A 75 -0.86 10.98 2.45
N ALA A 76 -2.15 10.92 2.13
CA ALA A 76 -2.63 10.31 0.89
C ALA A 76 -2.17 11.11 -0.34
N MET A 77 -2.27 12.45 -0.32
CA MET A 77 -1.73 13.29 -1.39
C MET A 77 -0.22 13.09 -1.56
N LEU A 78 0.52 13.03 -0.45
CA LEU A 78 1.95 12.75 -0.46
C LEU A 78 2.25 11.37 -1.05
N HIS A 79 1.47 10.34 -0.70
CA HIS A 79 1.58 8.99 -1.26
C HIS A 79 1.41 9.00 -2.78
N PHE A 80 0.31 9.55 -3.30
CA PHE A 80 0.04 9.57 -4.74
C PHE A 80 1.06 10.42 -5.51
N TRP A 81 1.50 11.53 -4.95
CA TRP A 81 2.53 12.38 -5.55
C TRP A 81 3.87 11.65 -5.68
N LEU A 82 4.33 11.01 -4.59
CA LEU A 82 5.56 10.23 -4.58
C LEU A 82 5.46 8.95 -5.43
N LEU A 83 4.28 8.32 -5.48
CA LEU A 83 4.03 7.16 -6.33
C LEU A 83 4.13 7.55 -7.81
N ALA A 84 3.47 8.63 -8.22
CA ALA A 84 3.51 9.11 -9.60
C ALA A 84 4.94 9.47 -10.03
N TRP A 85 5.70 10.12 -9.15
CA TRP A 85 7.12 10.40 -9.38
C TRP A 85 7.94 9.11 -9.51
N ASN A 86 7.77 8.16 -8.58
CA ASN A 86 8.48 6.88 -8.60
C ASN A 86 8.19 6.06 -9.86
N LEU A 87 6.93 5.96 -10.28
CA LEU A 87 6.55 5.22 -11.50
C LEU A 87 7.19 5.81 -12.76
N ARG A 88 7.29 7.15 -12.84
CA ARG A 88 7.95 7.85 -13.95
C ARG A 88 9.45 7.58 -13.98
N GLU A 89 10.14 7.78 -12.86
CA GLU A 89 11.59 7.57 -12.77
C GLU A 89 11.95 6.08 -12.91
N PHE A 90 11.13 5.17 -12.38
CA PHE A 90 11.31 3.74 -12.55
C PHE A 90 11.18 3.31 -14.01
N LYS A 91 10.24 3.90 -14.78
CA LYS A 91 10.13 3.65 -16.22
C LYS A 91 11.40 4.06 -16.96
N LEU A 92 12.01 5.19 -16.60
CA LEU A 92 13.29 5.63 -17.18
C LEU A 92 14.44 4.70 -16.76
N PHE A 93 14.50 4.32 -15.49
CA PHE A 93 15.51 3.41 -14.96
C PHE A 93 15.52 2.06 -15.68
N ARG A 94 14.34 1.49 -15.99
CA ARG A 94 14.20 0.21 -16.71
C ARG A 94 14.86 0.17 -18.10
N GLN A 95 15.16 1.32 -18.68
CA GLN A 95 15.81 1.44 -20.00
C GLN A 95 17.34 1.52 -19.91
N THR A 96 17.90 1.52 -18.69
CA THR A 96 19.34 1.73 -18.46
C THR A 96 20.11 0.43 -18.32
N THR A 97 21.43 0.50 -18.54
CA THR A 97 22.37 -0.60 -18.25
C THR A 97 22.41 -0.93 -16.76
N ALA A 98 22.25 0.07 -15.89
CA ALA A 98 22.18 -0.10 -14.44
C ALA A 98 21.01 -1.01 -14.02
N TYR A 99 19.86 -0.94 -14.69
CA TYR A 99 18.75 -1.86 -14.44
C TYR A 99 19.07 -3.30 -14.87
N GLN A 100 19.74 -3.48 -16.00
CA GLN A 100 20.20 -4.81 -16.42
C GLN A 100 21.22 -5.39 -15.43
N LYS A 101 22.10 -4.55 -14.89
CA LYS A 101 23.02 -4.95 -13.81
C LYS A 101 22.26 -5.33 -12.54
N LEU A 102 21.24 -4.55 -12.16
CA LEU A 102 20.39 -4.82 -11.00
C LEU A 102 19.72 -6.20 -11.09
N LEU A 103 19.10 -6.53 -12.22
CA LEU A 103 18.44 -7.82 -12.45
C LEU A 103 19.40 -9.02 -12.32
N ASN A 104 20.70 -8.82 -12.56
CA ASN A 104 21.71 -9.87 -12.45
C ASN A 104 22.44 -9.87 -11.10
N SER A 105 21.90 -9.17 -10.09
CA SER A 105 22.52 -8.97 -8.77
C SER A 105 21.59 -9.33 -7.62
N ASN A 106 22.12 -9.50 -6.42
CA ASN A 106 21.31 -9.75 -5.23
C ASN A 106 20.39 -8.58 -4.86
N ALA A 107 20.72 -7.37 -5.31
CA ALA A 107 19.87 -6.19 -5.15
C ALA A 107 18.59 -6.24 -5.99
N GLU A 108 18.42 -7.20 -6.90
CA GLU A 108 17.17 -7.46 -7.64
C GLU A 108 15.96 -7.57 -6.71
N ILE A 109 16.13 -8.15 -5.50
CA ILE A 109 15.05 -8.29 -4.51
C ILE A 109 14.45 -6.93 -4.08
N SER A 110 15.19 -5.83 -4.24
CA SER A 110 14.69 -4.47 -4.00
C SER A 110 13.52 -4.08 -4.91
N LEU A 111 13.35 -4.75 -6.05
CA LEU A 111 12.21 -4.55 -6.94
C LEU A 111 10.88 -4.94 -6.28
N MET A 112 10.91 -5.73 -5.21
CA MET A 112 9.73 -6.02 -4.37
C MET A 112 9.15 -4.79 -3.68
N ALA A 113 9.90 -3.68 -3.60
CA ALA A 113 9.35 -2.40 -3.15
C ALA A 113 8.21 -1.89 -4.07
N VAL A 114 8.23 -2.22 -5.36
CA VAL A 114 7.19 -1.83 -6.31
C VAL A 114 5.84 -2.48 -6.00
N PRO A 115 5.69 -3.83 -6.02
CA PRO A 115 4.41 -4.45 -5.68
C PRO A 115 3.95 -4.11 -4.27
N LEU A 116 4.87 -4.01 -3.31
CA LEU A 116 4.57 -3.60 -1.94
C LEU A 116 3.90 -2.21 -1.89
N THR A 117 4.45 -1.22 -2.59
CA THR A 117 3.85 0.13 -2.62
C THR A 117 2.54 0.15 -3.41
N LEU A 118 2.40 -0.63 -4.48
CA LEU A 118 1.14 -0.74 -5.23
C LEU A 118 0.02 -1.36 -4.39
N ALA A 119 0.33 -2.38 -3.58
CA ALA A 119 -0.62 -2.95 -2.61
C ALA A 119 -1.05 -1.88 -1.59
N MET A 120 -0.10 -1.07 -1.09
CA MET A 120 -0.41 0.06 -0.22
C MET A 120 -1.32 1.10 -0.90
N THR A 121 -1.17 1.35 -2.19
CA THR A 121 -2.06 2.26 -2.94
C THR A 121 -3.52 1.81 -2.91
N ILE A 122 -3.77 0.49 -3.01
CA ILE A 122 -5.13 -0.06 -2.90
C ILE A 122 -5.69 0.20 -1.49
N ASN A 123 -4.89 -0.01 -0.44
CA ASN A 123 -5.28 0.27 0.94
C ASN A 123 -5.60 1.75 1.16
N VAL A 124 -4.75 2.67 0.65
CA VAL A 124 -4.97 4.12 0.77
C VAL A 124 -6.25 4.54 0.04
N ALA A 125 -6.49 4.01 -1.16
CA ALA A 125 -7.73 4.29 -1.90
C ALA A 125 -8.97 3.83 -1.12
N PHE A 126 -8.89 2.67 -0.47
CA PHE A 126 -9.96 2.14 0.37
C PHE A 126 -10.21 3.01 1.60
N VAL A 127 -9.16 3.44 2.32
CA VAL A 127 -9.28 4.37 3.45
C VAL A 127 -9.92 5.68 3.03
N LEU A 128 -9.48 6.28 1.92
CA LEU A 128 -10.09 7.51 1.40
C LEU A 128 -11.57 7.31 1.07
N GLY A 129 -11.91 6.19 0.44
CA GLY A 129 -13.29 5.81 0.20
C GLY A 129 -14.10 5.73 1.50
N ALA A 130 -13.61 4.96 2.48
CA ALA A 130 -14.30 4.71 3.73
C ALA A 130 -14.61 5.99 4.50
N VAL A 131 -13.67 6.94 4.57
CA VAL A 131 -13.84 8.15 5.40
C VAL A 131 -14.45 9.34 4.68
N PHE A 132 -14.41 9.40 3.34
CA PHE A 132 -14.90 10.55 2.58
C PHE A 132 -16.12 10.27 1.68
N VAL A 133 -16.47 9.00 1.42
CA VAL A 133 -17.62 8.67 0.56
C VAL A 133 -18.83 8.29 1.42
N PRO A 134 -19.92 9.06 1.38
CA PRO A 134 -21.12 8.76 2.13
C PRO A 134 -21.74 7.45 1.64
N ASN A 135 -22.23 6.63 2.57
CA ASN A 135 -22.87 5.36 2.27
C ASN A 135 -22.03 4.37 1.45
N LEU A 136 -20.70 4.49 1.40
CA LEU A 136 -19.87 3.55 0.64
C LEU A 136 -20.11 2.08 1.05
N TRP A 137 -20.37 1.85 2.34
CA TRP A 137 -20.55 0.50 2.86
C TRP A 137 -21.81 -0.21 2.34
N SER A 138 -22.82 0.52 1.85
CA SER A 138 -24.01 -0.10 1.26
C SER A 138 -23.73 -0.74 -0.11
N VAL A 139 -22.63 -0.35 -0.77
CA VAL A 139 -22.23 -0.83 -2.09
C VAL A 139 -20.85 -1.50 -2.10
N VAL A 140 -20.23 -1.67 -0.92
CA VAL A 140 -18.85 -2.16 -0.81
C VAL A 140 -18.68 -3.58 -1.36
N GLU A 141 -19.72 -4.42 -1.28
CA GLU A 141 -19.68 -5.79 -1.80
C GLU A 141 -19.45 -5.82 -3.32
N TRP A 142 -19.94 -4.82 -4.06
CA TRP A 142 -19.69 -4.68 -5.50
C TRP A 142 -18.25 -4.28 -5.81
N MET A 143 -17.55 -3.67 -4.85
CA MET A 143 -16.14 -3.28 -4.99
C MET A 143 -15.19 -4.45 -4.69
N TYR A 144 -15.63 -5.47 -3.93
CA TYR A 144 -14.79 -6.59 -3.53
C TYR A 144 -14.19 -7.38 -4.71
N PRO A 145 -14.92 -7.76 -5.77
CA PRO A 145 -14.32 -8.42 -6.93
C PRO A 145 -13.21 -7.58 -7.58
N GLY A 146 -13.41 -6.25 -7.65
CA GLY A 146 -12.41 -5.32 -8.15
C GLY A 146 -11.18 -5.25 -7.25
N ALA A 147 -11.36 -5.20 -5.93
CA ALA A 147 -10.28 -5.21 -4.97
C ALA A 147 -9.46 -6.51 -5.02
N ILE A 148 -10.14 -7.67 -5.08
CA ILE A 148 -9.50 -8.99 -5.23
C ILE A 148 -8.69 -9.02 -6.54
N ALA A 149 -9.28 -8.58 -7.65
CA ALA A 149 -8.58 -8.55 -8.94
C ALA A 149 -7.33 -7.64 -8.89
N ALA A 150 -7.43 -6.47 -8.24
CA ALA A 150 -6.30 -5.56 -8.07
C ALA A 150 -5.18 -6.17 -7.23
N PHE A 151 -5.49 -6.74 -6.05
CA PHE A 151 -4.50 -7.42 -5.22
C PHE A 151 -3.92 -8.65 -5.90
N LEU A 152 -4.73 -9.40 -6.67
CA LEU A 152 -4.26 -10.55 -7.43
C LEU A 152 -3.28 -10.13 -8.53
N ALA A 153 -3.56 -9.03 -9.25
CA ALA A 153 -2.66 -8.49 -10.26
C ALA A 153 -1.31 -8.08 -9.63
N VAL A 154 -1.35 -7.41 -8.47
CA VAL A 154 -0.14 -7.05 -7.70
C VAL A 154 0.59 -8.31 -7.19
N GLY A 155 -0.15 -9.32 -6.75
CA GLY A 155 0.37 -10.62 -6.32
C GLY A 155 1.09 -11.38 -7.43
N ILE A 156 0.48 -11.48 -8.61
CA ILE A 156 1.10 -12.09 -9.79
C ILE A 156 2.38 -11.33 -10.16
N TYR A 157 2.36 -10.00 -10.09
CA TYR A 157 3.56 -9.20 -10.33
C TYR A 157 4.66 -9.46 -9.29
N ALA A 158 4.32 -9.53 -8.01
CA ALA A 158 5.25 -9.86 -6.93
C ALA A 158 5.87 -11.26 -7.10
N LEU A 159 5.05 -12.27 -7.42
CA LEU A 159 5.51 -13.64 -7.65
C LEU A 159 6.42 -13.75 -8.88
N ARG A 160 6.19 -12.96 -9.93
CA ARG A 160 7.09 -12.90 -11.09
C ARG A 160 8.48 -12.38 -10.72
N VAL A 161 8.54 -11.29 -9.96
CA VAL A 161 9.81 -10.71 -9.49
C VAL A 161 10.54 -11.71 -8.59
N LEU A 162 9.82 -12.29 -7.62
CA LEU A 162 10.38 -13.26 -6.68
C LEU A 162 10.85 -14.55 -7.38
N GLY A 163 10.07 -15.03 -8.36
CA GLY A 163 10.39 -16.22 -9.15
C GLY A 163 11.63 -16.03 -10.02
N GLN A 164 11.79 -14.86 -10.65
CA GLN A 164 13.01 -14.50 -11.40
C GLN A 164 14.24 -14.50 -10.49
N TYR A 165 14.12 -13.84 -9.33
CA TYR A 165 15.17 -13.81 -8.31
C TYR A 165 15.60 -15.21 -7.85
N PHE A 166 14.65 -16.06 -7.45
CA PHE A 166 14.95 -17.42 -6.99
C PHE A 166 15.48 -18.32 -8.10
N THR A 167 14.94 -18.22 -9.32
CA THR A 167 15.44 -19.00 -10.47
C THR A 167 16.90 -18.67 -10.73
N ARG A 168 17.26 -17.39 -10.77
CA ARG A 168 18.65 -16.94 -10.93
C ARG A 168 19.54 -17.49 -9.83
N LEU A 169 19.08 -17.41 -8.59
CA LEU A 169 19.81 -17.86 -7.42
C LEU A 169 20.11 -19.36 -7.45
N PHE A 170 19.12 -20.19 -7.78
CA PHE A 170 19.28 -21.64 -7.85
C PHE A 170 20.13 -22.09 -9.04
N VAL A 171 20.05 -21.40 -10.18
CA VAL A 171 20.80 -21.77 -11.40
C VAL A 171 22.26 -21.33 -11.32
N HIS A 172 22.57 -20.19 -10.71
CA HIS A 172 23.93 -19.64 -10.69
C HIS A 172 24.69 -19.87 -9.38
N ALA A 173 24.03 -20.33 -8.30
CA ALA A 173 24.66 -20.67 -7.01
C ALA A 173 25.57 -19.57 -6.42
N GLN A 174 25.38 -18.31 -6.81
CA GLN A 174 26.15 -17.15 -6.34
C GLN A 174 25.39 -16.46 -5.21
N PHE A 175 25.37 -17.07 -4.03
CA PHE A 175 24.87 -16.43 -2.82
C PHE A 175 26.03 -15.73 -2.11
N ASP A 176 26.28 -14.48 -2.46
CA ASP A 176 27.28 -13.67 -1.76
C ASP A 176 26.68 -13.09 -0.47
N PHE A 177 26.96 -13.75 0.65
CA PHE A 177 26.47 -13.36 1.98
C PHE A 177 27.03 -12.01 2.43
N ALA A 178 28.16 -11.55 1.88
CA ALA A 178 28.78 -10.29 2.26
C ALA A 178 28.01 -9.05 1.73
N GLU A 179 27.35 -9.17 0.57
CA GLU A 179 26.56 -8.08 -0.03
C GLU A 179 25.11 -8.02 0.46
N ASN A 180 24.61 -9.08 1.13
CA ASN A 180 23.21 -9.16 1.54
C ASN A 180 22.93 -8.54 2.93
N ASN A 181 23.81 -7.65 3.40
CA ASN A 181 23.74 -7.03 4.72
C ASN A 181 22.77 -5.82 4.76
N SER A 182 21.58 -5.98 4.18
CA SER A 182 20.57 -4.92 4.08
C SER A 182 19.17 -5.45 4.40
N LEU A 183 18.22 -4.54 4.68
CA LEU A 183 16.82 -4.87 4.95
C LEU A 183 16.05 -5.29 3.68
N ALA A 184 16.71 -5.36 2.51
CA ALA A 184 16.05 -5.62 1.23
C ALA A 184 15.27 -6.96 1.18
N PRO A 185 15.75 -8.08 1.77
CA PRO A 185 14.95 -9.30 1.85
C PRO A 185 13.67 -9.14 2.68
N MET A 186 13.65 -8.29 3.72
CA MET A 186 12.43 -8.05 4.50
C MET A 186 11.34 -7.35 3.68
N VAL A 187 11.71 -6.51 2.71
CA VAL A 187 10.75 -5.88 1.78
C VAL A 187 9.92 -6.94 1.05
N SER A 188 10.52 -8.06 0.68
CA SER A 188 9.81 -9.16 0.00
C SER A 188 8.78 -9.83 0.90
N ILE A 189 9.11 -10.06 2.18
CA ILE A 189 8.21 -10.64 3.18
C ILE A 189 7.04 -9.71 3.42
N PHE A 190 7.32 -8.41 3.63
CA PHE A 190 6.27 -7.40 3.80
C PHE A 190 5.34 -7.32 2.59
N ALA A 191 5.88 -7.41 1.37
CA ALA A 191 5.08 -7.37 0.15
C ALA A 191 4.09 -8.53 0.10
N LEU A 192 4.58 -9.75 0.30
CA LEU A 192 3.76 -10.96 0.25
C LEU A 192 2.69 -10.96 1.36
N ALA A 193 3.08 -10.59 2.59
CA ALA A 193 2.14 -10.49 3.71
C ALA A 193 1.04 -9.45 3.45
N MET A 194 1.40 -8.27 2.96
CA MET A 194 0.44 -7.21 2.65
C MET A 194 -0.55 -7.62 1.56
N ILE A 195 -0.08 -8.27 0.50
CA ILE A 195 -0.92 -8.78 -0.59
C ILE A 195 -1.85 -9.88 -0.09
N ALA A 196 -1.34 -10.80 0.73
CA ALA A 196 -2.14 -11.87 1.33
C ALA A 196 -3.27 -11.33 2.21
N VAL A 197 -2.98 -10.36 3.08
CA VAL A 197 -4.00 -9.68 3.89
C VAL A 197 -5.01 -8.95 3.00
N GLY A 198 -4.55 -8.27 1.96
CA GLY A 198 -5.42 -7.58 0.99
C GLY A 198 -6.39 -8.52 0.26
N LEU A 199 -5.93 -9.71 -0.12
CA LEU A 199 -6.78 -10.75 -0.73
C LEU A 199 -7.78 -11.36 0.26
N ALA A 200 -7.42 -11.46 1.55
CA ALA A 200 -8.28 -12.01 2.59
C ALA A 200 -9.35 -11.02 3.08
N ALA A 201 -9.06 -9.71 3.03
CA ALA A 201 -9.90 -8.68 3.63
C ALA A 201 -11.35 -8.66 3.10
N PRO A 202 -11.64 -8.76 1.78
CA PRO A 202 -13.02 -8.84 1.28
C PRO A 202 -13.82 -10.00 1.85
N GLY A 203 -13.19 -11.18 2.01
CA GLY A 203 -13.83 -12.34 2.62
C GLY A 203 -14.12 -12.15 4.11
N ALA A 204 -13.22 -11.47 4.84
CA ALA A 204 -13.42 -11.17 6.24
C ALA A 204 -14.52 -10.12 6.49
N MET A 205 -14.75 -9.23 5.52
CA MET A 205 -15.69 -8.10 5.63
C MET A 205 -17.05 -8.33 4.98
N SER A 206 -17.24 -9.44 4.24
CA SER A 206 -18.52 -9.74 3.59
C SER A 206 -19.60 -10.14 4.60
N HIS A 207 -20.84 -9.74 4.30
CA HIS A 207 -22.01 -10.11 5.08
C HIS A 207 -22.51 -11.53 4.73
N HIS A 208 -22.09 -12.07 3.58
CA HIS A 208 -22.40 -13.43 3.13
C HIS A 208 -21.40 -14.42 3.71
N ARG A 209 -21.66 -14.88 4.94
CA ARG A 209 -20.93 -15.99 5.56
C ARG A 209 -21.52 -17.30 5.07
N GLU A 210 -21.08 -17.78 3.92
CA GLU A 210 -21.25 -19.20 3.60
C GLU A 210 -20.27 -19.99 4.46
N ILE A 211 -20.81 -20.69 5.45
CA ILE A 211 -20.07 -21.58 6.34
C ILE A 211 -19.58 -22.73 5.46
N ASN A 212 -18.27 -22.80 5.22
CA ASN A 212 -17.63 -24.02 4.72
C ASN A 212 -17.69 -25.12 5.78
#